data_AF-A0A538L7L6-F1
#
_entry.id   AF-A0A538L7L6-F1
#
_cell.length_a   1.000
_cell.length_b   1.000
_cell.length_c   1.000
_cell.angle_alpha   90.00
_cell.angle_beta   90.00
_cell.angle_gamma   90.00
#
_symmetry.space_group_name_H-M   'P 1'
#
loop_
_entity.id
_entity.type
_entity.pdbx_description
1 polymer ?
#
loop_
_entity_poly.entity_id
_entity_poly.type
_entity_poly.pdbx_seq_one_letter_code
_entity_poly.pdbx_strand_id
1 'polypeptide(L)'
;MVLARDDEELATWPLWWWGRPTLGAVDELARLQLVARSLGCTIRLRDVCVELSELLELVGLRDLLVGDARLAPEAGRQPEGCE
;
A
#
# COMPACT_ATOMS: atom_id res chain seq x y z
N MET A 1 -8.06 -2.23 -4.78
CA MET A 1 -6.73 -2.55 -4.24
C MET A 1 -5.87 -3.01 -5.39
N VAL A 2 -4.64 -2.54 -5.45
CA VAL A 2 -3.64 -2.88 -6.44
C VAL A 2 -2.40 -3.36 -5.70
N LEU A 3 -1.84 -4.49 -6.08
CA LEU A 3 -0.51 -4.94 -5.65
C LEU A 3 0.46 -4.66 -6.79
N ALA A 4 1.52 -3.93 -6.49
CA ALA A 4 2.58 -3.62 -7.44
C ALA A 4 3.94 -4.14 -6.94
N ARG A 5 4.88 -4.40 -7.84
CA ARG A 5 6.29 -4.69 -7.56
C ARG A 5 7.12 -3.90 -8.56
N ASP A 6 8.11 -3.13 -8.10
CA ASP A 6 8.97 -2.32 -8.98
C ASP A 6 8.18 -1.49 -10.02
N ASP A 7 7.07 -0.88 -9.59
CA ASP A 7 6.10 -0.12 -10.43
C ASP A 7 5.21 -0.97 -11.37
N GLU A 8 5.48 -2.26 -11.53
CA GLU A 8 4.62 -3.19 -12.27
C GLU A 8 3.38 -3.57 -11.46
N GLU A 9 2.19 -3.33 -12.02
CA GLU A 9 0.91 -3.80 -11.45
C GLU A 9 0.80 -5.33 -11.58
N LEU A 10 0.94 -6.04 -10.45
CA LEU A 10 0.87 -7.51 -10.41
C LEU A 10 -0.57 -8.02 -10.33
N ALA A 11 -1.45 -7.29 -9.63
CA ALA A 11 -2.84 -7.68 -9.48
C ALA A 11 -3.72 -6.53 -8.98
N THR A 12 -4.94 -6.48 -9.50
CA THR A 12 -5.97 -5.53 -9.08
C THR A 12 -7.19 -6.29 -8.57
N TRP A 13 -7.58 -6.01 -7.33
CA TRP A 13 -8.79 -6.52 -6.70
C TRP A 13 -9.79 -5.40 -6.45
N PRO A 14 -11.06 -5.60 -6.85
CA PRO A 14 -12.12 -4.66 -6.52
C PRO A 14 -12.37 -4.65 -4.99
N LEU A 15 -12.52 -3.45 -4.42
CA LEU A 15 -12.63 -3.25 -2.96
C LEU A 15 -13.98 -3.71 -2.37
N TRP A 16 -14.99 -3.96 -3.22
CA TRP A 16 -16.34 -4.40 -2.82
C TRP A 16 -16.39 -5.71 -2.01
N TRP A 17 -15.33 -6.53 -2.03
CA TRP A 17 -15.28 -7.78 -1.27
C TRP A 17 -14.90 -7.59 0.21
N TRP A 18 -14.41 -6.41 0.61
CA TRP A 18 -13.99 -6.12 1.99
C TRP A 18 -15.11 -5.63 2.92
N GLY A 19 -16.34 -5.51 2.43
CA GLY A 19 -17.46 -5.07 3.25
C GLY A 19 -17.30 -3.63 3.78
N ARG A 20 -17.86 -3.33 4.96
CA ARG A 20 -17.73 -2.00 5.60
C ARG A 20 -16.28 -1.77 6.06
N PRO A 21 -15.71 -0.58 5.85
CA PRO A 21 -14.40 -0.24 6.35
C PRO A 21 -14.44 -0.20 7.88
N THR A 22 -13.66 -1.07 8.52
CA THR A 22 -13.52 -1.14 9.99
C THR A 22 -12.06 -1.00 10.36
N LEU A 23 -11.79 -0.65 11.62
CA LEU A 23 -10.41 -0.61 12.13
C LEU A 23 -9.68 -1.96 11.99
N GLY A 24 -10.41 -3.08 12.11
CA GLY A 24 -9.84 -4.41 11.87
C GLY A 24 -9.42 -4.62 10.41
N ALA A 25 -10.22 -4.13 9.44
CA ALA A 25 -9.84 -4.18 8.03
C ALA A 25 -8.61 -3.31 7.73
N VAL A 26 -8.48 -2.17 8.42
CA VAL A 26 -7.33 -1.27 8.31
C VAL A 26 -6.05 -1.88 8.89
N ASP A 27 -6.15 -2.56 10.04
CA ASP A 27 -5.02 -3.29 10.64
C ASP A 27 -4.53 -4.43 9.73
N GLU A 28 -5.46 -5.21 9.18
CA GLU A 28 -5.14 -6.28 8.24
C GLU A 28 -4.44 -5.73 6.98
N LEU A 29 -4.86 -4.56 6.49
CA LEU A 29 -4.22 -3.86 5.39
C LEU A 29 -2.79 -3.41 5.72
N ALA A 30 -2.58 -2.88 6.93
CA ALA A 30 -1.24 -2.51 7.40
C ALA A 30 -0.32 -3.73 7.43
N ARG A 31 -0.83 -4.84 7.93
CA ARG A 31 -0.10 -6.11 8.03
C ARG A 31 0.21 -6.69 6.65
N LEU A 32 -0.77 -6.67 5.74
CA LEU A 32 -0.59 -7.05 4.34
C LEU A 32 0.46 -6.19 3.65
N GLN A 33 0.47 -4.86 3.88
CA GLN A 33 1.49 -3.99 3.32
C GLN A 33 2.87 -4.27 3.89
N LEU A 34 2.97 -4.57 5.20
CA LEU A 34 4.23 -4.98 5.81
C LEU A 34 4.78 -6.26 5.16
N VAL A 35 3.93 -7.27 4.96
CA VAL A 35 4.30 -8.51 4.27
C VAL A 35 4.67 -8.23 2.81
N ALA A 36 3.90 -7.41 2.10
CA ALA A 36 4.20 -7.03 0.73
C ALA A 36 5.58 -6.36 0.62
N ARG A 37 5.89 -5.39 1.50
CA ARG A 37 7.18 -4.70 1.53
C ARG A 37 8.33 -5.65 1.80
N SER A 38 8.13 -6.65 2.66
CA SER A 38 9.15 -7.69 2.92
C SER A 38 9.45 -8.53 1.67
N LEU A 39 8.53 -8.57 0.70
CA LEU A 39 8.65 -9.29 -0.57
C LEU A 39 9.02 -8.38 -1.76
N GLY A 40 9.38 -7.11 -1.50
CA GLY A 40 9.64 -6.10 -2.54
C GLY A 40 8.38 -5.61 -3.26
N CYS A 41 7.19 -5.89 -2.72
CA CYS A 41 5.91 -5.46 -3.27
C CYS A 41 5.33 -4.29 -2.48
N THR A 42 4.43 -3.53 -3.10
CA THR A 42 3.70 -2.43 -2.48
C THR A 42 2.21 -2.59 -2.77
N ILE A 43 1.39 -2.46 -1.74
CA ILE A 43 -0.07 -2.41 -1.88
C ILE A 43 -0.49 -0.95 -2.01
N ARG A 44 -1.35 -0.65 -2.98
CA ARG A 44 -2.00 0.65 -3.14
C ARG A 44 -3.51 0.50 -3.26
N LEU A 45 -4.25 1.46 -2.73
CA LEU A 45 -5.70 1.51 -2.75
C LEU A 45 -6.14 2.60 -3.73
N ARG A 46 -6.91 2.19 -4.74
CA ARG A 46 -7.53 3.05 -5.74
C ARG A 46 -9.04 3.08 -5.50
N ASP A 47 -9.68 4.22 -5.74
CA ASP A 47 -11.13 4.42 -5.64
C ASP A 47 -11.72 4.04 -4.27
N VAL A 48 -11.04 4.42 -3.19
CA VAL A 48 -11.54 4.22 -1.82
C VAL A 48 -12.67 5.20 -1.49
N CYS A 49 -13.65 4.75 -0.71
CA CYS A 49 -14.69 5.63 -0.18
C CYS A 49 -14.11 6.60 0.86
N VAL A 50 -14.74 7.77 1.02
CA VAL A 50 -14.30 8.83 1.97
C VAL A 50 -14.11 8.28 3.39
N GLU A 51 -15.04 7.47 3.89
CA GLU A 51 -14.98 6.86 5.23
C GLU A 51 -13.71 6.01 5.43
N LEU A 52 -13.27 5.28 4.40
CA LEU A 52 -12.03 4.50 4.44
C LEU A 52 -10.80 5.42 4.37
N SER A 53 -10.83 6.46 3.55
CA SER A 53 -9.73 7.45 3.49
C SER A 53 -9.52 8.15 4.82
N GLU A 54 -10.60 8.56 5.50
CA GLU A 54 -10.54 9.19 6.83
C GLU A 54 -9.98 8.24 7.89
N LEU A 55 -10.39 6.96 7.85
CA LEU A 55 -9.84 5.94 8.75
C LEU A 55 -8.35 5.71 8.50
N LEU A 56 -7.92 5.64 7.24
CA LEU A 56 -6.51 5.50 6.87
C LEU A 56 -5.69 6.71 7.31
N GLU A 57 -6.23 7.92 7.21
CA GLU A 57 -5.59 9.12 7.73
C GLU A 57 -5.48 9.08 9.25
N LEU A 58 -6.54 8.68 9.94
CA LEU A 58 -6.57 8.57 11.40
C LEU A 58 -5.49 7.61 11.95
N VAL A 59 -5.23 6.50 11.24
CA VAL A 59 -4.22 5.51 11.65
C VAL A 59 -2.82 5.77 11.05
N GLY A 60 -2.66 6.81 10.23
CA GLY A 60 -1.38 7.13 9.59
C GLY A 60 -0.96 6.20 8.45
N LEU A 61 -1.92 5.55 7.77
CA LEU A 61 -1.67 4.66 6.62
C LEU A 61 -2.04 5.31 5.28
N ARG A 62 -1.90 6.64 5.19
CA ARG A 62 -2.29 7.39 4.00
C ARG A 62 -1.43 7.07 2.78
N ASP A 63 -0.20 6.60 2.98
CA ASP A 63 0.71 6.12 1.93
C ASP A 63 0.14 4.92 1.14
N LEU A 64 -0.89 4.25 1.65
CA LEU A 64 -1.64 3.23 0.90
C LEU A 64 -2.44 3.83 -0.26
N LEU A 65 -2.82 5.12 -0.22
CA LEU A 65 -3.66 5.72 -1.25
C LEU A 65 -2.85 6.00 -2.53
N VAL A 66 -3.41 5.62 -3.69
CA VAL A 66 -2.84 5.99 -5.00
C VAL A 66 -2.83 7.52 -5.13
N GLY A 67 -1.65 8.14 -5.03
CA GLY A 67 -1.46 9.59 -5.15
C GLY A 67 -0.79 10.27 -3.96
N ASP A 68 -0.76 9.63 -2.79
CA ASP A 68 -0.08 10.17 -1.59
C ASP A 68 1.35 9.62 -1.46
N ALA A 69 2.04 9.42 -2.59
CA ALA A 69 3.40 8.88 -2.68
C ALA A 69 4.47 9.88 -2.16
N ARG A 70 4.23 10.47 -0.98
CA ARG A 70 5.16 11.38 -0.32
C ARG A 70 6.38 10.65 0.22
N LEU A 71 6.32 9.33 0.36
CA LEU A 71 7.40 8.50 0.88
C LEU A 71 7.44 7.16 0.15
N ALA A 72 7.79 7.16 -1.14
CA ALA A 72 8.50 5.99 -1.65
C ALA A 72 9.89 6.03 -0.97
N PRO A 73 10.25 5.08 -0.09
CA PRO A 73 11.65 4.95 0.29
C PRO A 73 12.39 4.65 -1.00
N GLU A 74 13.28 5.56 -1.38
CA GLU A 74 14.36 5.33 -2.33
C GLU A 74 14.99 3.96 -2.01
N ALA A 75 14.55 2.96 -2.78
CA ALA A 75 15.11 1.63 -2.76
C ALA A 75 16.59 1.81 -3.09
N GLY A 76 17.43 1.54 -2.10
CA GLY A 76 18.86 1.75 -2.17
C GLY A 76 19.43 1.10 -3.41
N ARG A 77 19.70 1.93 -4.43
CA ARG A 77 20.64 1.60 -5.49
C ARG A 77 22.00 1.50 -4.80
N GLN A 78 22.41 0.28 -4.46
CA GLN A 78 23.80 -0.01 -4.13
C GLN A 78 24.59 0.09 -5.44
N PRO A 79 25.47 1.08 -5.66
CA PRO A 79 26.49 0.92 -6.67
C PRO A 79 27.46 -0.14 -6.14
N GLU A 80 27.33 -1.34 -6.71
CA GLU A 80 28.42 -2.25 -6.98
C GLU A 80 29.80 -1.55 -6.98
N GLY A 81 30.55 -1.75 -5.91
CA GLY A 81 32.00 -1.53 -5.92
C GLY A 81 32.67 -2.70 -6.63
N CYS A 82 33.36 -2.41 -7.73
CA CYS A 82 34.47 -3.24 -8.19
C CYS A 82 35.76 -2.47 -7.87
N GLU A 83 36.49 -2.96 -6.87
CA GLU A 83 37.92 -2.66 -6.70
C GLU A 83 38.74 -3.50 -7.68
#